data_AF-A0A0C2XJK3-F1
#
_entry.id   AF-A0A0C2XJK3-F1
#
_cell.length_a   1.000
_cell.length_b   1.000
_cell.length_c   1.000
_cell.angle_alpha   90.00
_cell.angle_beta   90.00
_cell.angle_gamma   90.00
#
_symmetry.space_group_name_H-M   'P 1'
#
loop_
_entity.id
_entity.type
_entity.pdbx_description
1 polymer ?
#
loop_
_entity_poly.entity_id
_entity_poly.type
_entity_poly.pdbx_seq_one_letter_code
_entity_poly.pdbx_strand_id
1 'polypeptide(L)'
;MASASSPAALYQWRCLHTDSSIIRSIMSLNKAAPLEAVSSLDTAIIISGATGINRLQLVQDLIQEIQNRYIPRPQFSGQFNYPIRGAIPVVQPESAALSISRLDSPPSLLTFQSRYYQEPFIVPGYAKDWPAMQEHPWRSAAYLRSISGAGRVVPVEIGEDYRSDDWSQKLVSWDDFLSTLDFVDQPCSNGTKTMYLAQHNIFMQFPVLHADIMVPDYVYADLSNSNHVAPENDEGLVTNAWLGPRGTISPAHTDPYYNMYVQLVGCKTVWLAPPDISSWMYPCTQLAPPEPDSKPEMSNTTRVDVFGKRTINENQFPDFWKEVVPRAMSYTLSAGDLLYIPAGWWHSMRSEETSISVSMWF
;
A
#
# COMPACT_ATOMS: atom_id res chain seq x y z
N MET A 1 29.46 -0.22 17.18
CA MET A 1 28.29 -0.93 17.76
C MET A 1 27.36 0.12 18.35
N ALA A 2 26.41 0.65 17.57
CA ALA A 2 25.29 1.36 18.18
C ALA A 2 24.39 0.28 18.79
N SER A 3 24.25 0.27 20.13
CA SER A 3 23.28 -0.63 20.76
C SER A 3 21.89 -0.25 20.23
N ALA A 4 21.15 -1.21 19.68
CA ALA A 4 19.76 -0.98 19.33
C ALA A 4 19.04 -0.36 20.55
N SER A 5 18.42 0.81 20.35
CA SER A 5 17.66 1.50 21.40
C SER A 5 16.61 0.56 21.97
N SER A 6 16.47 0.51 23.30
CA SER A 6 15.43 -0.31 23.93
C SER A 6 14.04 0.14 23.46
N PRO A 7 13.02 -0.76 23.45
CA PRO A 7 11.64 -0.38 23.08
C PRO A 7 11.12 0.83 23.88
N ALA A 8 11.49 0.92 25.16
CA ALA A 8 11.16 2.07 26.00
C ALA A 8 11.83 3.37 25.54
N ALA A 9 13.10 3.32 25.13
CA ALA A 9 13.79 4.48 24.58
C ALA A 9 13.19 4.91 23.22
N LEU A 10 12.86 3.95 22.34
CA LEU A 10 12.18 4.24 21.07
C LEU A 10 10.81 4.89 21.30
N TYR A 11 10.03 4.39 22.25
CA TYR A 11 8.75 4.98 22.65
C TYR A 11 8.92 6.44 23.11
N GLN A 12 9.91 6.73 23.95
CA GLN A 12 10.20 8.08 24.43
C GLN A 12 10.63 9.01 23.29
N TRP A 13 11.47 8.54 22.36
CA TRP A 13 11.87 9.32 21.18
C TRP A 13 10.69 9.65 20.27
N ARG A 14 9.80 8.68 20.02
CA ARG A 14 8.58 8.91 19.23
C ARG A 14 7.64 9.91 19.92
N CYS A 15 7.52 9.84 21.24
CA CYS A 15 6.79 10.83 22.02
C CYS A 15 7.40 12.24 21.85
N LEU A 16 8.72 12.38 22.06
CA LEU A 16 9.42 13.65 21.95
C LEU A 16 9.34 14.26 20.54
N HIS A 17 9.48 13.42 19.51
CA HIS A 17 9.33 13.85 18.12
C HIS A 17 7.92 14.40 17.87
N THR A 18 6.88 13.72 18.36
CA THR A 18 5.49 14.19 18.27
C THR A 18 5.30 15.56 18.92
N ASP A 19 5.80 15.74 20.15
CA ASP A 19 5.69 17.01 20.88
C ASP A 19 6.44 18.14 20.16
N SER A 20 7.62 17.83 19.62
CA SER A 20 8.42 18.79 18.84
C SER A 20 7.70 19.24 17.57
N SER A 21 7.04 18.30 16.87
CA SER A 21 6.22 18.61 15.70
C SER A 21 5.02 19.51 16.03
N ILE A 22 4.36 19.29 17.16
CA ILE A 22 3.26 20.15 17.63
C ILE A 22 3.77 21.57 17.92
N ILE A 23 4.89 21.71 18.64
CA ILE A 23 5.49 23.02 18.92
C ILE A 23 5.90 23.73 17.63
N ARG A 24 6.53 22.99 16.70
CA ARG A 24 6.92 23.52 15.38
C ARG A 24 5.69 24.02 14.60
N SER A 25 4.58 23.28 14.65
CA SER A 25 3.31 23.68 14.03
C SER A 25 2.81 25.03 14.56
N ILE A 26 2.81 25.20 15.89
CA ILE A 26 2.43 26.46 16.54
C ILE A 26 3.36 27.61 16.11
N MET A 27 4.67 27.37 16.03
CA MET A 27 5.63 28.36 15.57
C MET A 27 5.40 28.76 14.10
N SER A 28 5.05 27.82 13.23
CA SER A 28 4.70 28.10 11.83
C SER A 28 3.42 28.93 11.72
N LEU A 29 2.40 28.66 12.55
CA LEU A 29 1.19 29.49 12.61
C LEU A 29 1.49 30.94 13.04
N ASN A 30 2.36 31.13 14.03
CA ASN A 30 2.79 32.47 14.46
C ASN A 30 3.52 33.25 13.34
N LYS A 31 4.08 32.55 12.36
CA LYS A 31 4.70 33.13 11.15
C LYS A 31 3.75 33.23 9.96
N ALA A 32 2.44 33.02 10.18
CA ALA A 32 1.42 32.97 9.14
C ALA A 32 1.69 31.92 8.04
N ALA A 33 2.28 30.78 8.41
CA ALA A 33 2.57 29.66 7.51
C ALA A 33 1.71 28.42 7.85
N PRO A 34 0.38 28.44 7.58
CA PRO A 34 -0.53 27.36 7.98
C PRO A 34 -0.27 26.03 7.25
N LEU A 35 0.21 26.06 6.01
CA LEU A 35 0.55 24.83 5.27
C LEU A 35 1.75 24.10 5.90
N GLU A 36 2.78 24.84 6.32
CA GLU A 36 3.92 24.26 7.05
C GLU A 36 3.53 23.73 8.44
N ALA A 37 2.56 24.39 9.07
CA ALA A 37 2.01 23.95 10.34
C ALA A 37 1.31 22.58 10.21
N VAL A 38 0.51 22.40 9.15
CA VAL A 38 -0.16 21.13 8.83
C VAL A 38 0.88 20.05 8.47
N SER A 39 1.85 20.34 7.60
CA SER A 39 2.84 19.32 7.19
C SER A 39 3.73 18.86 8.35
N SER A 40 4.04 19.75 9.30
CA SER A 40 4.79 19.39 10.52
C SER A 40 4.00 18.40 11.40
N LEU A 41 2.68 18.61 11.54
CA LEU A 41 1.78 17.71 12.27
C LEU A 41 1.64 16.36 11.55
N ASP A 42 1.46 16.38 10.22
CA ASP A 42 1.37 15.15 9.41
C ASP A 42 2.65 14.31 9.52
N THR A 43 3.81 14.97 9.55
CA THR A 43 5.11 14.32 9.78
C THR A 43 5.16 13.60 11.13
N ALA A 44 4.47 14.11 12.16
CA ALA A 44 4.37 13.43 13.45
C ALA A 44 3.60 12.10 13.35
N ILE A 45 2.56 12.06 12.52
CA ILE A 45 1.79 10.84 12.22
C ILE A 45 2.69 9.85 11.47
N ILE A 46 3.36 10.30 10.40
CA ILE A 46 4.15 9.41 9.52
C ILE A 46 5.38 8.84 10.24
N ILE A 47 6.18 9.68 10.90
CA ILE A 47 7.48 9.27 11.46
C ILE A 47 7.33 8.61 12.83
N SER A 48 6.52 9.21 13.69
CA SER A 48 6.38 8.78 15.09
C SER A 48 5.06 8.08 15.39
N GLY A 49 4.15 7.92 14.43
CA GLY A 49 2.81 7.37 14.68
C GLY A 49 1.95 8.26 15.58
N ALA A 50 2.37 9.51 15.83
CA ALA A 50 1.86 10.34 16.92
C ALA A 50 1.77 9.57 18.26
N THR A 51 2.81 8.79 18.58
CA THR A 51 2.85 7.87 19.74
C THR A 51 2.54 8.59 21.06
N GLY A 52 1.63 8.02 21.85
CA GLY A 52 1.26 8.43 23.20
C GLY A 52 -0.25 8.62 23.36
N ILE A 53 -0.74 8.62 24.61
CA ILE A 53 -2.17 8.67 24.92
C ILE A 53 -2.81 9.92 24.30
N ASN A 54 -3.84 9.73 23.48
CA ASN A 54 -4.63 10.75 22.80
C ASN A 54 -3.85 11.70 21.85
N ARG A 55 -2.57 11.42 21.56
CA ARG A 55 -1.75 12.32 20.75
C ARG A 55 -2.10 12.26 19.27
N LEU A 56 -2.42 11.08 18.73
CA LEU A 56 -2.91 10.96 17.36
C LEU A 56 -4.18 11.81 17.16
N GLN A 57 -5.17 11.65 18.04
CA GLN A 57 -6.41 12.43 17.98
C GLN A 57 -6.13 13.93 18.08
N LEU A 58 -5.28 14.36 19.03
CA LEU A 58 -4.88 15.76 19.17
C LEU A 58 -4.24 16.29 17.88
N VAL A 59 -3.33 15.54 17.26
CA VAL A 59 -2.65 15.94 16.02
C VAL A 59 -3.66 16.07 14.87
N GLN A 60 -4.59 15.12 14.75
CA GLN A 60 -5.66 15.16 13.75
C GLN A 60 -6.60 16.35 13.96
N ASP A 61 -7.02 16.62 15.20
CA ASP A 61 -7.87 17.76 15.56
C ASP A 61 -7.18 19.09 15.25
N LEU A 62 -5.88 19.21 15.56
CA LEU A 62 -5.08 20.39 15.24
C LEU A 62 -4.97 20.62 13.72
N ILE A 63 -4.70 19.57 12.93
CA ILE A 63 -4.69 19.67 11.46
C ILE A 63 -6.05 20.20 10.99
N GLN A 64 -7.14 19.61 11.50
CA GLN A 64 -8.48 19.97 11.09
C GLN A 64 -8.82 21.43 11.43
N GLU A 65 -8.50 21.88 12.65
CA GLU A 65 -8.73 23.25 13.10
C GLU A 65 -7.88 24.27 12.32
N ILE A 66 -6.62 23.96 12.05
CA ILE A 66 -5.77 24.83 11.24
C ILE A 66 -6.35 25.00 9.84
N GLN A 67 -6.72 23.89 9.20
CA GLN A 67 -7.33 23.92 7.88
C GLN A 67 -8.64 24.73 7.91
N ASN A 68 -9.49 24.54 8.90
CA ASN A 68 -10.78 25.25 9.00
C ASN A 68 -10.64 26.77 9.16
N ARG A 69 -9.65 27.21 9.94
CA ARG A 69 -9.50 28.62 10.30
C ARG A 69 -8.65 29.42 9.32
N TYR A 70 -7.64 28.77 8.72
CA TYR A 70 -6.59 29.49 7.99
C TYR A 70 -6.50 29.11 6.51
N ILE A 71 -7.18 28.06 6.05
CA ILE A 71 -7.04 27.53 4.69
C ILE A 71 -8.43 27.36 4.04
N PRO A 72 -8.67 27.91 2.83
CA PRO A 72 -9.92 27.65 2.12
C PRO A 72 -10.09 26.14 1.85
N ARG A 73 -11.25 25.59 2.23
CA ARG A 73 -11.56 24.17 1.95
C ARG A 73 -11.94 23.98 0.47
N PRO A 74 -11.36 22.99 -0.23
CA PRO A 74 -11.87 22.56 -1.52
C PRO A 74 -13.30 22.00 -1.34
N GLN A 75 -14.26 22.49 -2.13
CA GLN A 75 -15.60 21.92 -2.15
C GLN A 75 -15.66 20.81 -3.21
N PHE A 76 -16.24 19.67 -2.86
CA PHE A 76 -16.57 18.61 -3.79
C PHE A 76 -18.07 18.62 -4.08
N SER A 77 -18.44 18.74 -5.36
CA SER A 77 -19.84 18.91 -5.79
C SER A 77 -20.55 17.60 -6.14
N GLY A 78 -19.92 16.43 -5.92
CA GLY A 78 -20.60 15.13 -5.97
C GLY A 78 -21.15 14.72 -7.34
N GLN A 79 -20.47 15.05 -8.46
CA GLN A 79 -20.90 14.52 -9.76
C GLN A 79 -20.40 13.09 -9.95
N PHE A 80 -21.29 12.11 -9.73
CA PHE A 80 -20.99 10.66 -9.71
C PHE A 80 -20.99 9.98 -11.08
N ASN A 81 -21.23 10.70 -12.18
CA ASN A 81 -21.31 10.12 -13.51
C ASN A 81 -19.95 10.06 -14.19
N TYR A 82 -19.05 9.28 -13.62
CA TYR A 82 -17.80 8.96 -14.30
C TYR A 82 -17.95 7.64 -15.06
N PRO A 83 -17.66 7.61 -16.37
CA PRO A 83 -17.83 6.42 -17.19
C PRO A 83 -17.06 5.24 -16.57
N ILE A 84 -17.67 4.07 -16.62
CA ILE A 84 -16.97 2.81 -16.37
C ILE A 84 -15.91 2.72 -17.48
N ARG A 85 -14.62 2.77 -17.13
CA ARG A 85 -13.56 2.51 -18.12
C ARG A 85 -13.81 1.12 -18.70
N GLY A 86 -13.72 1.00 -20.02
CA GLY A 86 -13.98 -0.25 -20.73
C GLY A 86 -13.08 -1.38 -20.27
N ALA A 87 -13.42 -2.62 -20.65
CA ALA A 87 -12.65 -3.80 -20.29
C ALA A 87 -11.16 -3.61 -20.65
N ILE A 88 -10.30 -3.71 -19.64
CA ILE A 88 -8.85 -3.64 -19.81
C ILE A 88 -8.36 -5.02 -20.24
N PRO A 89 -7.38 -5.12 -21.15
CA PRO A 89 -6.82 -6.40 -21.54
C PRO A 89 -6.29 -7.13 -20.31
N VAL A 90 -6.68 -8.39 -20.15
CA VAL A 90 -6.02 -9.30 -19.20
C VAL A 90 -4.55 -9.38 -19.58
N VAL A 91 -3.65 -9.05 -18.66
CA VAL A 91 -2.21 -9.16 -18.90
C VAL A 91 -1.70 -10.41 -18.20
N GLN A 92 -1.29 -11.40 -18.99
CA GLN A 92 -0.66 -12.62 -18.47
C GLN A 92 0.87 -12.45 -18.51
N PRO A 93 1.56 -12.46 -17.36
CA PRO A 93 3.02 -12.49 -17.32
C PRO A 93 3.56 -13.77 -17.95
N GLU A 94 4.67 -13.68 -18.68
CA GLU A 94 5.36 -14.86 -19.26
C GLU A 94 5.86 -15.83 -18.17
N SER A 95 6.04 -15.32 -16.94
CA SER A 95 6.50 -16.03 -15.75
C SER A 95 5.39 -16.73 -14.95
N ALA A 96 4.16 -16.80 -15.44
CA ALA A 96 3.04 -17.48 -14.78
C ALA A 96 2.26 -18.39 -15.73
N ALA A 97 2.24 -19.69 -15.42
CA ALA A 97 1.52 -20.69 -16.20
C ALA A 97 0.06 -20.90 -15.75
N LEU A 98 -0.28 -20.52 -14.52
CA LEU A 98 -1.57 -20.80 -13.90
C LEU A 98 -2.41 -19.52 -13.70
N SER A 99 -3.69 -19.72 -13.44
CA SER A 99 -4.61 -18.65 -13.01
C SER A 99 -4.99 -18.83 -11.54
N ILE A 100 -5.16 -17.71 -10.83
CA ILE A 100 -5.63 -17.75 -9.43
C ILE A 100 -7.09 -18.21 -9.41
N SER A 101 -7.46 -19.04 -8.42
CA SER A 101 -8.82 -19.54 -8.24
C SER A 101 -9.80 -18.39 -8.05
N ARG A 102 -10.96 -18.45 -8.73
CA ARG A 102 -12.03 -17.45 -8.62
C ARG A 102 -13.22 -18.07 -7.93
N LEU A 103 -13.74 -17.39 -6.91
CA LEU A 103 -14.97 -17.76 -6.23
C LEU A 103 -16.09 -16.84 -6.70
N ASP A 104 -17.21 -17.43 -7.14
CA ASP A 104 -18.38 -16.67 -7.62
C ASP A 104 -19.05 -15.85 -6.51
N SER A 105 -18.87 -16.26 -5.26
CA SER A 105 -19.38 -15.58 -4.08
C SER A 105 -18.36 -15.66 -2.93
N PRO A 106 -18.36 -14.70 -1.99
CA PRO A 106 -17.54 -14.78 -0.79
C PRO A 106 -17.86 -16.09 -0.01
N PRO A 107 -16.86 -16.90 0.37
CA PRO A 107 -17.10 -18.10 1.17
C PRO A 107 -17.59 -17.72 2.58
N SER A 108 -18.33 -18.60 3.24
CA SER A 108 -18.60 -18.38 4.68
C SER A 108 -17.28 -18.39 5.47
N LEU A 109 -17.23 -17.71 6.63
CA LEU A 109 -16.03 -17.70 7.49
C LEU A 109 -15.52 -19.12 7.80
N LEU A 110 -16.43 -20.04 8.14
CA LEU A 110 -16.08 -21.43 8.41
C LEU A 110 -15.52 -22.14 7.17
N THR A 111 -16.11 -21.90 5.99
CA THR A 111 -15.61 -22.48 4.74
C THR A 111 -14.24 -21.92 4.37
N PHE A 112 -14.00 -20.63 4.59
CA PHE A 112 -12.69 -20.02 4.43
C PHE A 112 -11.66 -20.74 5.32
N GLN A 113 -11.92 -20.82 6.63
CA GLN A 113 -11.06 -21.48 7.61
C GLN A 113 -10.79 -22.95 7.30
N SER A 114 -11.80 -23.71 6.88
CA SER A 114 -11.64 -25.15 6.70
C SER A 114 -11.09 -25.57 5.33
N ARG A 115 -11.20 -24.72 4.31
CA ARG A 115 -10.97 -25.12 2.90
C ARG A 115 -10.11 -24.18 2.08
N TYR A 116 -10.19 -22.87 2.30
CA TYR A 116 -9.58 -21.89 1.38
C TYR A 116 -8.38 -21.14 1.98
N TYR A 117 -8.15 -21.20 3.28
CA TYR A 117 -7.11 -20.38 3.92
C TYR A 117 -5.66 -20.70 3.48
N GLN A 118 -5.39 -21.85 2.86
CA GLN A 118 -4.03 -22.25 2.48
C GLN A 118 -3.63 -21.78 1.07
N GLU A 119 -4.60 -21.44 0.22
CA GLU A 119 -4.41 -21.15 -1.20
C GLU A 119 -5.00 -19.79 -1.56
N PRO A 120 -4.39 -19.02 -2.46
CA PRO A 120 -4.92 -17.73 -2.86
C PRO A 120 -6.20 -17.88 -3.67
N PHE A 121 -7.11 -16.92 -3.50
CA PHE A 121 -8.34 -16.84 -4.28
C PHE A 121 -8.76 -15.39 -4.54
N ILE A 122 -9.55 -15.22 -5.59
CA ILE A 122 -10.21 -13.95 -5.95
C ILE A 122 -11.70 -14.07 -5.68
N VAL A 123 -12.29 -13.01 -5.11
CA VAL A 123 -13.74 -12.79 -5.09
C VAL A 123 -14.04 -11.54 -5.93
N PRO A 124 -14.48 -11.71 -7.19
CA PRO A 124 -14.73 -10.57 -8.07
C PRO A 124 -15.86 -9.68 -7.55
N GLY A 125 -15.68 -8.36 -7.63
CA GLY A 125 -16.69 -7.39 -7.21
C GLY A 125 -17.10 -7.47 -5.73
N TYR A 126 -16.25 -8.04 -4.86
CA TYR A 126 -16.45 -8.11 -3.42
C TYR A 126 -16.78 -6.74 -2.80
N ALA A 127 -16.03 -5.72 -3.16
CA ALA A 127 -16.15 -4.37 -2.61
C ALA A 127 -17.09 -3.46 -3.42
N LYS A 128 -17.89 -3.99 -4.35
CA LYS A 128 -18.73 -3.17 -5.25
C LYS A 128 -19.69 -2.23 -4.51
N ASP A 129 -20.11 -2.60 -3.30
CA ASP A 129 -21.05 -1.85 -2.48
C ASP A 129 -20.35 -0.98 -1.41
N TRP A 130 -19.02 -0.88 -1.44
CA TRP A 130 -18.28 0.00 -0.53
C TRP A 130 -18.53 1.47 -0.85
N PRO A 131 -18.58 2.37 0.16
CA PRO A 131 -18.74 3.79 -0.11
C PRO A 131 -17.63 4.35 -1.02
N ALA A 132 -16.38 3.84 -0.90
CA ALA A 132 -15.27 4.18 -1.81
C ALA A 132 -15.57 3.94 -3.31
N MET A 133 -16.47 3.00 -3.60
CA MET A 133 -16.87 2.61 -4.96
C MET A 133 -18.12 3.35 -5.44
N GLN A 134 -18.88 3.95 -4.53
CA GLN A 134 -20.19 4.54 -4.78
C GLN A 134 -20.17 6.05 -4.45
N GLU A 135 -20.43 6.39 -3.19
CA GLU A 135 -20.72 7.75 -2.69
C GLU A 135 -19.45 8.59 -2.45
N HIS A 136 -18.30 7.94 -2.30
CA HIS A 136 -17.02 8.56 -1.94
C HIS A 136 -15.97 8.17 -2.98
N PRO A 137 -15.92 8.84 -4.15
CA PRO A 137 -15.24 8.29 -5.31
C PRO A 137 -13.73 8.51 -5.21
N TRP A 138 -13.00 7.52 -4.72
CA TRP A 138 -11.54 7.58 -4.61
C TRP A 138 -10.81 7.74 -5.96
N ARG A 139 -11.53 7.53 -7.07
CA ARG A 139 -11.08 7.84 -8.44
C ARG A 139 -11.16 9.33 -8.84
N SER A 140 -11.53 10.21 -7.90
CA SER A 140 -11.61 11.67 -8.10
C SER A 140 -10.53 12.37 -7.27
N ALA A 141 -9.69 13.14 -7.96
CA ALA A 141 -8.70 13.97 -7.31
C ALA A 141 -9.39 15.07 -6.46
N ALA A 142 -10.52 15.61 -6.93
CA ALA A 142 -11.29 16.61 -6.20
C ALA A 142 -11.87 16.05 -4.89
N TYR A 143 -12.39 14.81 -4.88
CA TYR A 143 -12.85 14.16 -3.66
C TYR A 143 -11.70 13.99 -2.66
N LEU A 144 -10.59 13.37 -3.08
CA LEU A 144 -9.43 13.13 -2.22
C LEU A 144 -8.85 14.43 -1.64
N ARG A 145 -8.83 15.53 -2.41
CA ARG A 145 -8.41 16.86 -1.92
C ARG A 145 -9.41 17.48 -0.95
N SER A 146 -10.71 17.28 -1.18
CA SER A 146 -11.76 17.85 -0.33
C SER A 146 -11.75 17.25 1.08
N ILE A 147 -11.47 15.96 1.20
CA ILE A 147 -11.41 15.25 2.49
C ILE A 147 -10.06 15.40 3.18
N SER A 148 -8.97 15.58 2.42
CA SER A 148 -7.63 15.75 3.00
C SER A 148 -7.39 17.16 3.53
N GLY A 149 -7.98 18.17 2.87
CA GLY A 149 -7.59 19.56 2.97
C GLY A 149 -6.15 19.81 2.46
N ALA A 150 -5.73 21.08 2.42
CA ALA A 150 -4.40 21.46 1.92
C ALA A 150 -3.32 21.37 3.01
N GLY A 151 -2.05 21.35 2.59
CA GLY A 151 -0.87 21.34 3.47
C GLY A 151 -0.45 19.94 3.97
N ARG A 152 -1.14 18.90 3.52
CA ARG A 152 -0.88 17.50 3.87
C ARG A 152 0.35 16.98 3.14
N VAL A 153 1.07 16.05 3.76
CA VAL A 153 2.22 15.36 3.16
C VAL A 153 2.10 13.86 3.31
N VAL A 154 2.65 13.12 2.36
CA VAL A 154 2.63 11.65 2.34
C VAL A 154 4.01 11.09 2.04
N PRO A 155 4.36 9.91 2.59
CA PRO A 155 5.55 9.19 2.19
C PRO A 155 5.33 8.57 0.81
N VAL A 156 6.27 8.81 -0.11
CA VAL A 156 6.29 8.18 -1.42
C VAL A 156 7.65 7.60 -1.72
N GLU A 157 7.64 6.47 -2.38
CA GLU A 157 8.78 5.89 -3.07
C GLU A 157 8.97 6.59 -4.42
N ILE A 158 10.20 6.97 -4.72
CA ILE A 158 10.59 7.60 -5.98
C ILE A 158 11.65 6.70 -6.63
N GLY A 159 11.34 6.20 -7.82
CA GLY A 159 12.11 5.20 -8.55
C GLY A 159 11.17 4.15 -9.16
N GLU A 160 11.67 3.36 -10.11
CA GLU A 160 10.85 2.31 -10.73
C GLU A 160 10.78 1.03 -9.89
N ASP A 161 11.83 0.76 -9.11
CA ASP A 161 12.03 -0.49 -8.38
C ASP A 161 12.83 -0.22 -7.11
N TYR A 162 12.31 -0.63 -5.94
CA TYR A 162 12.98 -0.44 -4.65
C TYR A 162 14.30 -1.20 -4.50
N ARG A 163 14.56 -2.16 -5.40
CA ARG A 163 15.83 -2.88 -5.47
C ARG A 163 16.94 -2.01 -6.08
N SER A 164 16.59 -1.02 -6.91
CA SER A 164 17.54 -0.19 -7.66
C SER A 164 18.24 0.88 -6.80
N ASP A 165 19.40 1.36 -7.24
CA ASP A 165 20.21 2.35 -6.49
C ASP A 165 19.70 3.79 -6.59
N ASP A 166 18.83 4.08 -7.55
CA ASP A 166 18.17 5.37 -7.73
C ASP A 166 16.88 5.51 -6.91
N TRP A 167 16.46 4.45 -6.21
CA TRP A 167 15.29 4.47 -5.34
C TRP A 167 15.52 5.28 -4.06
N SER A 168 14.50 6.04 -3.65
CA SER A 168 14.49 6.75 -2.37
C SER A 168 13.07 6.93 -1.85
N GLN A 169 12.92 7.07 -0.54
CA GLN A 169 11.67 7.50 0.09
C GLN A 169 11.72 8.99 0.46
N LYS A 170 10.66 9.73 0.16
CA LYS A 170 10.54 11.15 0.50
C LYS A 170 9.13 11.48 0.98
N LEU A 171 9.05 12.49 1.84
CA LEU A 171 7.78 13.17 2.10
C LEU A 171 7.54 14.19 1.00
N VAL A 172 6.40 14.08 0.33
CA VAL A 172 5.95 15.02 -0.70
C VAL A 172 4.60 15.61 -0.34
N SER A 173 4.26 16.75 -0.93
CA SER A 173 2.91 17.31 -0.84
C SER A 173 1.88 16.31 -1.38
N TRP A 174 0.80 16.11 -0.63
CA TRP A 174 -0.33 15.29 -1.07
C TRP A 174 -0.91 15.80 -2.39
N ASP A 175 -1.01 17.13 -2.55
CA ASP A 175 -1.53 17.75 -3.76
C ASP A 175 -0.62 17.52 -4.96
N ASP A 176 0.70 17.61 -4.76
CA ASP A 176 1.69 17.37 -5.82
C ASP A 176 1.66 15.90 -6.23
N PHE A 177 1.58 14.99 -5.27
CA PHE A 177 1.46 13.56 -5.51
C PHE A 177 0.19 13.22 -6.28
N LEU A 178 -0.98 13.69 -5.83
CA LEU A 178 -2.24 13.48 -6.55
C LEU A 178 -2.19 14.05 -7.97
N SER A 179 -1.47 15.16 -8.19
CA SER A 179 -1.30 15.76 -9.53
C SER A 179 -0.53 14.88 -10.52
N THR A 180 0.20 13.86 -10.03
CA THR A 180 0.86 12.86 -10.88
C THR A 180 -0.07 11.75 -11.36
N LEU A 181 -1.24 11.62 -10.75
CA LEU A 181 -2.16 10.52 -10.99
C LEU A 181 -3.18 10.89 -12.09
N ASP A 182 -3.44 9.93 -12.98
CA ASP A 182 -4.46 10.05 -14.02
C ASP A 182 -5.84 9.67 -13.45
N PHE A 183 -6.62 10.68 -13.08
CA PHE A 183 -7.99 10.55 -12.58
C PHE A 183 -9.00 11.13 -13.57
N VAL A 184 -10.28 10.83 -13.36
CA VAL A 184 -11.33 11.21 -14.32
C VAL A 184 -11.54 12.73 -14.39
N ASP A 185 -11.41 13.41 -13.25
CA ASP A 185 -11.50 14.86 -13.10
C ASP A 185 -10.13 15.56 -13.20
N GLN A 186 -9.06 14.80 -13.36
CA GLN A 186 -7.70 15.31 -13.47
C GLN A 186 -6.84 14.37 -14.35
N PRO A 187 -6.96 14.46 -15.68
CA PRO A 187 -6.10 13.71 -16.59
C PRO A 187 -4.63 14.12 -16.43
N CYS A 188 -3.72 13.15 -16.36
CA CYS A 188 -2.31 13.43 -16.11
C CYS A 188 -1.62 14.10 -17.31
N SER A 189 -0.75 15.08 -17.04
CA SER A 189 0.15 15.68 -18.04
C SER A 189 1.45 14.86 -18.09
N ASN A 190 1.79 14.28 -19.24
CA ASN A 190 3.00 13.45 -19.40
C ASN A 190 4.27 14.11 -18.82
N GLY A 191 5.09 13.37 -18.08
CA GLY A 191 6.50 13.71 -17.86
C GLY A 191 7.02 13.78 -16.42
N THR A 192 6.34 13.26 -15.41
CA THR A 192 6.86 13.22 -14.03
C THR A 192 7.50 11.89 -13.68
N LYS A 193 8.46 11.90 -12.75
CA LYS A 193 9.03 10.68 -12.15
C LYS A 193 7.93 9.89 -11.45
N THR A 194 7.94 8.56 -11.60
CA THR A 194 7.04 7.65 -10.89
C THR A 194 7.16 7.87 -9.39
N MET A 195 6.03 8.23 -8.76
CA MET A 195 5.88 8.30 -7.31
C MET A 195 4.89 7.22 -6.89
N TYR A 196 5.25 6.43 -5.88
CA TYR A 196 4.40 5.36 -5.39
C TYR A 196 4.22 5.49 -3.87
N LEU A 197 3.00 5.77 -3.42
CA LEU A 197 2.65 5.65 -2.01
C LEU A 197 2.38 4.16 -1.75
N ALA A 198 3.39 3.48 -1.23
CA ALA A 198 3.36 2.06 -0.96
C ALA A 198 3.34 1.81 0.55
N GLN A 199 2.61 0.77 0.97
CA GLN A 199 2.66 0.24 2.34
C GLN A 199 2.49 1.30 3.44
N HIS A 200 1.53 2.21 3.28
CA HIS A 200 1.30 3.29 4.24
C HIS A 200 -0.10 3.21 4.83
N ASN A 201 -0.21 3.28 6.14
CA ASN A 201 -1.50 3.37 6.83
C ASN A 201 -2.06 4.80 6.68
N ILE A 202 -2.64 5.04 5.50
CA ILE A 202 -3.21 6.33 5.11
C ILE A 202 -4.38 6.75 6.03
N PHE A 203 -5.03 5.79 6.69
CA PHE A 203 -6.18 6.02 7.57
C PHE A 203 -5.78 6.71 8.88
N MET A 204 -4.52 6.53 9.34
CA MET A 204 -3.97 7.30 10.46
C MET A 204 -3.85 8.80 10.13
N GLN A 205 -3.62 9.13 8.86
CA GLN A 205 -3.56 10.50 8.39
C GLN A 205 -4.93 11.07 8.04
N PHE A 206 -5.75 10.29 7.34
CA PHE A 206 -7.05 10.70 6.82
C PHE A 206 -8.15 9.78 7.39
N PRO A 207 -8.51 9.94 8.68
CA PRO A 207 -9.42 9.01 9.35
C PRO A 207 -10.81 8.93 8.70
N VAL A 208 -11.24 9.98 7.99
CA VAL A 208 -12.49 9.99 7.21
C VAL A 208 -12.53 8.85 6.18
N LEU A 209 -11.39 8.49 5.59
CA LEU A 209 -11.29 7.40 4.61
C LEU A 209 -11.64 6.03 5.19
N HIS A 210 -11.58 5.85 6.52
CA HIS A 210 -11.95 4.58 7.15
C HIS A 210 -13.45 4.30 7.00
N ALA A 211 -14.29 5.34 6.89
CA ALA A 211 -15.72 5.18 6.64
C ALA A 211 -16.02 4.68 5.22
N ASP A 212 -15.03 4.68 4.32
CA ASP A 212 -15.22 4.37 2.91
C ASP A 212 -14.93 2.90 2.57
N ILE A 213 -14.40 2.16 3.54
CA ILE A 213 -13.98 0.76 3.40
C ILE A 213 -14.63 -0.12 4.47
N MET A 214 -14.65 -1.44 4.23
CA MET A 214 -15.11 -2.42 5.21
C MET A 214 -14.00 -3.42 5.47
N VAL A 215 -13.77 -3.77 6.73
CA VAL A 215 -12.84 -4.85 7.09
C VAL A 215 -13.54 -6.20 6.86
N PRO A 216 -13.03 -7.09 5.99
CA PRO A 216 -13.61 -8.42 5.79
C PRO A 216 -13.56 -9.25 7.07
N ASP A 217 -14.65 -9.92 7.44
CA ASP A 217 -14.72 -10.77 8.64
C ASP A 217 -13.62 -11.85 8.71
N TYR A 218 -13.10 -12.24 7.55
CA TYR A 218 -12.00 -13.21 7.43
C TYR A 218 -10.72 -12.80 8.18
N VAL A 219 -10.50 -11.49 8.41
CA VAL A 219 -9.30 -11.04 9.14
C VAL A 219 -9.32 -11.47 10.62
N TYR A 220 -10.49 -11.85 11.13
CA TYR A 220 -10.67 -12.35 12.50
C TYR A 220 -10.71 -13.88 12.56
N ALA A 221 -10.39 -14.56 11.45
CA ALA A 221 -10.32 -16.01 11.40
C ALA A 221 -9.14 -16.52 12.21
N ASP A 222 -9.39 -17.46 13.11
CA ASP A 222 -8.34 -18.26 13.74
C ASP A 222 -7.82 -19.28 12.71
N LEU A 223 -6.58 -19.06 12.24
CA LEU A 223 -5.94 -19.86 11.19
C LEU A 223 -4.68 -20.55 11.73
N SER A 224 -4.64 -21.88 11.66
CA SER A 224 -3.47 -22.63 12.08
C SER A 224 -2.41 -22.64 10.96
N ASN A 225 -1.35 -21.82 11.10
CA ASN A 225 -0.15 -21.87 10.27
C ASN A 225 1.09 -21.56 11.11
N SER A 226 2.09 -22.45 11.08
CA SER A 226 3.32 -22.32 11.86
C SER A 226 4.23 -21.17 11.43
N ASN A 227 4.04 -20.63 10.23
CA ASN A 227 4.88 -19.58 9.64
C ASN A 227 4.22 -18.20 9.68
N HIS A 228 3.00 -18.09 10.22
CA HIS A 228 2.28 -16.84 10.35
C HIS A 228 2.73 -16.09 11.60
N VAL A 229 2.90 -14.78 11.46
CA VAL A 229 3.11 -13.85 12.58
C VAL A 229 1.99 -12.83 12.54
N ALA A 230 1.15 -12.78 13.58
CA ALA A 230 0.14 -11.73 13.69
C ALA A 230 0.82 -10.36 13.84
N PRO A 231 0.26 -9.28 13.27
CA PRO A 231 0.78 -7.95 13.50
C PRO A 231 0.90 -7.62 14.99
N GLU A 232 2.02 -6.98 15.40
CA GLU A 232 2.33 -6.72 16.81
C GLU A 232 1.47 -5.60 17.46
N ASN A 233 0.45 -5.09 16.78
CA ASN A 233 -0.43 -4.06 17.34
C ASN A 233 -1.62 -4.68 18.09
N ASP A 234 -2.29 -3.87 18.90
CA ASP A 234 -3.38 -4.33 19.78
C ASP A 234 -4.56 -4.96 19.01
N GLU A 235 -4.72 -4.64 17.73
CA GLU A 235 -5.81 -5.13 16.88
C GLU A 235 -5.43 -6.42 16.12
N GLY A 236 -4.15 -6.80 16.09
CA GLY A 236 -3.66 -7.86 15.21
C GLY A 236 -3.93 -7.58 13.73
N LEU A 237 -4.07 -6.30 13.35
CA LEU A 237 -4.50 -5.89 12.01
C LEU A 237 -3.72 -4.65 11.56
N VAL A 238 -3.08 -4.73 10.40
CA VAL A 238 -2.43 -3.58 9.76
C VAL A 238 -3.09 -3.31 8.43
N THR A 239 -3.74 -2.15 8.32
CA THR A 239 -4.34 -1.69 7.06
C THR A 239 -3.41 -0.70 6.37
N ASN A 240 -3.05 -0.99 5.12
CA ASN A 240 -2.21 -0.13 4.28
C ASN A 240 -2.93 0.24 3.00
N ALA A 241 -2.64 1.43 2.47
CA ALA A 241 -3.01 1.85 1.14
C ALA A 241 -1.82 1.79 0.17
N TRP A 242 -2.15 1.51 -1.08
CA TRP A 242 -1.22 1.44 -2.21
C TRP A 242 -1.78 2.35 -3.30
N LEU A 243 -1.11 3.46 -3.55
CA LEU A 243 -1.56 4.50 -4.46
C LEU A 243 -0.42 4.89 -5.40
N GLY A 244 -0.66 4.82 -6.71
CA GLY A 244 0.37 5.19 -7.68
C GLY A 244 -0.13 5.21 -9.13
N PRO A 245 0.67 5.77 -10.04
CA PRO A 245 0.36 5.80 -11.46
C PRO A 245 0.51 4.40 -12.11
N ARG A 246 0.10 4.31 -13.37
CA ARG A 246 0.40 3.17 -14.25
C ARG A 246 1.89 2.84 -14.21
N GLY A 247 2.22 1.56 -14.19
CA GLY A 247 3.59 1.06 -14.25
C GLY A 247 4.30 0.96 -12.91
N THR A 248 3.68 1.37 -11.81
CA THR A 248 4.19 1.08 -10.46
C THR A 248 4.27 -0.43 -10.24
N ILE A 249 5.43 -0.90 -9.78
CA ILE A 249 5.71 -2.32 -9.52
C ILE A 249 6.11 -2.48 -8.05
N SER A 250 5.51 -3.47 -7.39
CA SER A 250 6.05 -4.06 -6.17
C SER A 250 6.72 -5.38 -6.56
N PRO A 251 8.07 -5.44 -6.62
CA PRO A 251 8.83 -6.67 -6.90
C PRO A 251 8.35 -7.90 -6.12
N ALA A 252 8.64 -9.10 -6.62
CA ALA A 252 8.19 -10.32 -5.96
C ALA A 252 8.83 -10.48 -4.58
N HIS A 253 8.00 -10.60 -3.55
CA HIS A 253 8.43 -10.76 -2.16
C HIS A 253 7.48 -11.65 -1.37
N THR A 254 7.84 -11.95 -0.12
CA THR A 254 6.99 -12.67 0.83
C THR A 254 6.74 -11.81 2.07
N ASP A 255 5.52 -11.91 2.59
CA ASP A 255 5.11 -11.32 3.86
C ASP A 255 4.75 -12.44 4.87
N PRO A 256 4.96 -12.21 6.17
CA PRO A 256 4.59 -13.18 7.22
C PRO A 256 3.09 -13.13 7.58
N TYR A 257 2.32 -12.23 6.98
CA TYR A 257 0.92 -11.97 7.29
C TYR A 257 -0.02 -12.63 6.28
N TYR A 258 -1.23 -12.98 6.72
CA TYR A 258 -2.32 -13.17 5.77
C TYR A 258 -2.74 -11.80 5.23
N ASN A 259 -3.18 -11.74 3.97
CA ASN A 259 -3.53 -10.47 3.34
C ASN A 259 -4.87 -10.53 2.63
N MET A 260 -5.80 -9.67 3.04
CA MET A 260 -6.97 -9.31 2.24
C MET A 260 -6.66 -8.04 1.45
N TYR A 261 -6.47 -8.19 0.14
CA TYR A 261 -6.09 -7.14 -0.78
C TYR A 261 -7.28 -6.74 -1.66
N VAL A 262 -7.78 -5.52 -1.50
CA VAL A 262 -8.93 -4.99 -2.23
C VAL A 262 -8.48 -3.93 -3.22
N GLN A 263 -8.86 -4.10 -4.49
CA GLN A 263 -8.62 -3.10 -5.54
C GLN A 263 -9.78 -2.10 -5.57
N LEU A 264 -9.52 -0.80 -5.41
CA LEU A 264 -10.56 0.24 -5.37
C LEU A 264 -10.61 1.09 -6.65
N VAL A 265 -9.46 1.35 -7.28
CA VAL A 265 -9.39 2.18 -8.49
C VAL A 265 -8.42 1.56 -9.47
N GLY A 266 -8.77 1.55 -10.76
CA GLY A 266 -7.93 1.01 -11.82
C GLY A 266 -7.72 -0.51 -11.72
N CYS A 267 -6.72 -1.00 -12.45
CA CYS A 267 -6.37 -2.41 -12.50
C CYS A 267 -4.94 -2.69 -12.07
N LYS A 268 -4.73 -3.86 -11.47
CA LYS A 268 -3.42 -4.31 -11.00
C LYS A 268 -3.22 -5.78 -11.34
N THR A 269 -2.18 -6.09 -12.09
CA THR A 269 -1.79 -7.48 -12.37
C THR A 269 -0.99 -8.02 -11.20
N VAL A 270 -1.48 -9.12 -10.63
CA VAL A 270 -0.81 -9.87 -9.57
C VAL A 270 -0.13 -11.11 -10.15
N TRP A 271 1.05 -11.41 -9.64
CA TRP A 271 1.78 -12.66 -9.83
C TRP A 271 1.95 -13.31 -8.45
N LEU A 272 1.67 -14.60 -8.33
CA LEU A 272 1.79 -15.36 -7.08
C LEU A 272 2.54 -16.67 -7.30
N ALA A 273 3.27 -17.15 -6.29
CA ALA A 273 3.81 -18.50 -6.26
C ALA A 273 3.87 -19.07 -4.83
N PRO A 274 3.69 -20.40 -4.66
CA PRO A 274 3.59 -21.01 -3.34
C PRO A 274 4.92 -20.96 -2.55
N PRO A 275 4.90 -20.97 -1.21
CA PRO A 275 6.12 -20.80 -0.40
C PRO A 275 7.18 -21.89 -0.58
N ASP A 276 6.80 -23.11 -0.94
CA ASP A 276 7.71 -24.26 -1.09
C ASP A 276 8.63 -24.18 -2.31
N ILE A 277 8.43 -23.20 -3.20
CA ILE A 277 9.32 -22.91 -4.33
C ILE A 277 10.46 -21.92 -3.99
N SER A 278 10.55 -21.46 -2.74
CA SER A 278 11.48 -20.40 -2.33
C SER A 278 12.95 -20.66 -2.70
N SER A 279 13.38 -21.93 -2.76
CA SER A 279 14.74 -22.31 -3.16
C SER A 279 15.13 -21.89 -4.58
N TRP A 280 14.14 -21.64 -5.45
CA TRP A 280 14.34 -21.23 -6.85
C TRP A 280 13.96 -19.77 -7.11
N MET A 281 13.70 -19.00 -6.05
CA MET A 281 13.31 -17.59 -6.14
C MET A 281 14.49 -16.63 -6.16
N TYR A 282 15.74 -17.08 -6.08
CA TYR A 282 16.94 -16.21 -6.14
C TYR A 282 16.81 -14.94 -5.25
N PRO A 283 16.67 -15.10 -3.93
CA PRO A 283 16.45 -13.98 -3.02
C PRO A 283 17.61 -12.95 -3.07
N CYS A 284 17.29 -11.68 -2.78
CA CYS A 284 18.25 -10.59 -2.64
C CYS A 284 19.04 -10.74 -1.33
N THR A 285 19.95 -11.70 -1.26
CA THR A 285 20.88 -11.85 -0.14
C THR A 285 22.03 -10.85 -0.27
N GLN A 286 22.35 -10.10 0.79
CA GLN A 286 23.59 -9.32 0.84
C GLN A 286 24.79 -10.28 0.89
N LEU A 287 25.65 -10.23 -0.13
CA LEU A 287 26.89 -11.03 -0.20
C LEU A 287 28.03 -10.44 0.66
N ALA A 288 27.84 -9.24 1.23
CA ALA A 288 28.84 -8.50 2.02
C ALA A 288 28.24 -7.99 3.34
N PRO A 289 29.07 -7.73 4.38
CA PRO A 289 28.59 -7.20 5.65
C PRO A 289 27.89 -5.84 5.46
N PRO A 290 26.81 -5.56 6.19
CA PRO A 290 26.09 -4.29 6.09
C PRO A 290 26.98 -3.13 6.57
N GLU A 291 27.23 -2.16 5.68
CA GLU A 291 27.74 -0.83 6.03
C GLU A 291 26.67 -0.05 6.84
N PRO A 292 27.04 0.99 7.62
CA PRO A 292 26.11 1.74 8.47
C PRO A 292 24.91 2.36 7.75
N ASP A 293 25.03 2.63 6.44
CA ASP A 293 23.97 3.16 5.56
C ASP A 293 23.47 2.10 4.55
N SER A 294 23.68 0.81 4.83
CA SER A 294 23.26 -0.27 3.92
C SER A 294 21.73 -0.38 3.81
N LYS A 295 21.26 -0.71 2.60
CA LYS A 295 19.85 -1.04 2.34
C LYS A 295 19.39 -2.14 3.31
N PRO A 296 18.11 -2.16 3.73
CA PRO A 296 17.57 -3.21 4.59
C PRO A 296 17.82 -4.60 3.99
N GLU A 297 17.87 -5.62 4.85
CA GLU A 297 17.99 -7.01 4.44
C GLU A 297 16.74 -7.39 3.60
N MET A 298 16.93 -7.68 2.31
CA MET A 298 15.86 -7.98 1.35
C MET A 298 15.80 -9.48 1.01
N SER A 299 16.15 -10.34 1.98
CA SER A 299 16.17 -11.80 1.78
C SER A 299 14.80 -12.40 1.47
N ASN A 300 13.72 -11.68 1.80
CA ASN A 300 12.34 -12.02 1.43
C ASN A 300 11.91 -11.52 0.03
N THR A 301 12.78 -10.83 -0.73
CA THR A 301 12.51 -10.28 -2.07
C THR A 301 13.36 -10.99 -3.12
N THR A 302 12.81 -11.27 -4.30
CA THR A 302 13.55 -11.89 -5.41
C THR A 302 14.36 -10.88 -6.23
N ARG A 303 15.49 -11.34 -6.79
CA ARG A 303 16.22 -10.62 -7.85
C ARG A 303 15.57 -10.72 -9.22
N VAL A 304 14.64 -11.66 -9.42
CA VAL A 304 13.98 -11.88 -10.71
C VAL A 304 12.96 -10.78 -10.96
N ASP A 305 12.94 -10.20 -12.16
CA ASP A 305 11.79 -9.40 -12.59
C ASP A 305 10.74 -10.33 -13.19
N VAL A 306 9.70 -10.61 -12.40
CA VAL A 306 8.60 -11.51 -12.80
C VAL A 306 7.67 -10.90 -13.85
N PHE A 307 7.70 -9.58 -14.05
CA PHE A 307 6.94 -8.91 -15.11
C PHE A 307 7.78 -8.59 -16.35
N GLY A 308 9.10 -8.81 -16.27
CA GLY A 308 10.06 -8.64 -17.34
C GLY A 308 9.93 -9.69 -18.45
N LYS A 309 10.59 -9.44 -19.59
CA LYS A 309 10.58 -10.34 -20.74
C LYS A 309 11.43 -11.59 -20.48
N ARG A 310 10.93 -12.78 -20.83
CA ARG A 310 11.64 -14.05 -20.67
C ARG A 310 13.02 -14.05 -21.33
N THR A 311 13.12 -13.47 -22.52
CA THR A 311 14.36 -13.39 -23.30
C THR A 311 15.51 -12.69 -22.57
N ILE A 312 15.20 -11.85 -21.58
CA ILE A 312 16.19 -11.14 -20.76
C ILE A 312 16.59 -11.99 -19.54
N ASN A 313 15.65 -12.71 -18.94
CA ASN A 313 15.81 -13.30 -17.61
C ASN A 313 16.15 -14.81 -17.62
N GLU A 314 15.84 -15.54 -18.69
CA GLU A 314 15.91 -17.01 -18.69
C GLU A 314 17.33 -17.55 -18.53
N ASN A 315 18.31 -16.94 -19.19
CA ASN A 315 19.71 -17.36 -19.06
C ASN A 315 20.30 -17.05 -17.68
N GLN A 316 19.78 -16.04 -16.99
CA GLN A 316 20.29 -15.61 -15.69
C GLN A 316 19.68 -16.42 -14.53
N PHE A 317 18.43 -16.85 -14.68
CA PHE A 317 17.66 -17.53 -13.63
C PHE A 317 17.03 -18.84 -14.14
N PRO A 318 17.81 -19.80 -14.66
CA PRO A 318 17.26 -20.98 -15.34
C PRO A 318 16.36 -21.84 -14.44
N ASP A 319 16.68 -21.99 -13.15
CA ASP A 319 15.86 -22.80 -12.24
C ASP A 319 14.54 -22.11 -11.89
N PHE A 320 14.47 -20.77 -11.97
CA PHE A 320 13.20 -20.05 -11.81
C PHE A 320 12.24 -20.44 -12.94
N TRP A 321 12.69 -20.39 -14.19
CA TRP A 321 11.86 -20.74 -15.34
C TRP A 321 11.45 -22.21 -15.35
N LYS A 322 12.30 -23.09 -14.84
CA LYS A 322 12.04 -24.53 -14.79
C LYS A 322 11.11 -24.93 -13.65
N GLU A 323 11.32 -24.40 -12.44
CA GLU A 323 10.68 -24.89 -11.22
C GLU A 323 9.56 -23.96 -10.71
N VAL A 324 9.67 -22.65 -10.94
CA VAL A 324 8.71 -21.64 -10.44
C VAL A 324 7.57 -21.42 -11.44
N VAL A 325 7.89 -21.12 -12.70
CA VAL A 325 6.88 -20.70 -13.71
C VAL A 325 5.73 -21.70 -13.89
N PRO A 326 5.96 -23.04 -13.90
CA PRO A 326 4.86 -24.01 -13.99
C PRO A 326 3.87 -23.98 -12.81
N ARG A 327 4.30 -23.42 -11.67
CA ARG A 327 3.53 -23.34 -10.42
C ARG A 327 3.06 -21.92 -10.09
N ALA A 328 3.62 -20.93 -10.76
CA ALA A 328 3.27 -19.54 -10.62
C ALA A 328 1.93 -19.24 -11.29
N MET A 329 1.17 -18.36 -10.66
CA MET A 329 -0.19 -17.98 -11.03
C MET A 329 -0.29 -16.47 -11.21
N SER A 330 -1.25 -16.03 -12.01
CA SER A 330 -1.51 -14.60 -12.23
C SER A 330 -2.99 -14.28 -12.38
N TYR A 331 -3.33 -13.01 -12.13
CA TYR A 331 -4.65 -12.45 -12.36
C TYR A 331 -4.55 -10.92 -12.52
N THR A 332 -5.42 -10.29 -13.30
CA THR A 332 -5.55 -8.83 -13.35
C THR A 332 -6.76 -8.40 -12.52
N LEU A 333 -6.52 -7.86 -11.34
CA LEU A 333 -7.55 -7.34 -10.43
C LEU A 333 -8.25 -6.15 -11.07
N SER A 334 -9.58 -6.17 -11.05
CA SER A 334 -10.43 -5.04 -11.40
C SER A 334 -10.90 -4.31 -10.15
N ALA A 335 -11.27 -3.05 -10.29
CA ALA A 335 -11.85 -2.28 -9.19
C ALA A 335 -13.10 -3.00 -8.62
N GLY A 336 -13.10 -3.21 -7.31
CA GLY A 336 -14.09 -4.00 -6.56
C GLY A 336 -13.62 -5.42 -6.22
N ASP A 337 -12.58 -5.96 -6.86
CA ASP A 337 -12.11 -7.32 -6.58
C ASP A 337 -11.38 -7.41 -5.23
N LEU A 338 -11.62 -8.52 -4.52
CA LEU A 338 -10.84 -8.95 -3.36
C LEU A 338 -9.90 -10.08 -3.78
N LEU A 339 -8.64 -10.00 -3.40
CA LEU A 339 -7.64 -11.05 -3.44
C LEU A 339 -7.26 -11.46 -2.02
N TYR A 340 -7.31 -12.75 -1.73
CA TYR A 340 -6.69 -13.33 -0.55
C TYR A 340 -5.29 -13.87 -0.88
N ILE A 341 -4.29 -13.49 -0.07
CA ILE A 341 -2.93 -14.01 -0.16
C ILE A 341 -2.60 -14.70 1.18
N PRO A 342 -2.32 -16.02 1.18
CA PRO A 342 -1.89 -16.70 2.40
C PRO A 342 -0.49 -16.26 2.83
N ALA A 343 -0.22 -16.30 4.14
CA ALA A 343 1.09 -15.98 4.70
C ALA A 343 2.22 -16.79 4.04
N GLY A 344 3.34 -16.11 3.73
CA GLY A 344 4.53 -16.70 3.12
C GLY A 344 4.46 -16.91 1.60
N TRP A 345 3.33 -16.63 0.95
CA TRP A 345 3.26 -16.70 -0.51
C TRP A 345 4.09 -15.60 -1.17
N TRP A 346 4.83 -15.99 -2.20
CA TRP A 346 5.52 -15.03 -3.06
C TRP A 346 4.49 -14.27 -3.87
N HIS A 347 4.61 -12.94 -3.88
CA HIS A 347 3.67 -12.10 -4.60
C HIS A 347 4.34 -10.85 -5.17
N SER A 348 3.90 -10.45 -6.36
CA SER A 348 4.35 -9.25 -7.07
C SER A 348 3.15 -8.56 -7.69
N MET A 349 3.18 -7.23 -7.74
CA MET A 349 2.07 -6.42 -8.22
C MET A 349 2.55 -5.42 -9.26
N ARG A 350 1.82 -5.25 -10.36
CA ARG A 350 2.04 -4.19 -11.35
C ARG A 350 0.75 -3.44 -11.65
N SER A 351 0.75 -2.13 -11.48
CA SER A 351 -0.40 -1.29 -11.81
C SER A 351 -0.53 -1.11 -13.33
N GLU A 352 -1.65 -1.51 -13.90
CA GLU A 352 -1.93 -1.37 -15.34
C GLU A 352 -2.58 -0.01 -15.67
N GLU A 353 -2.97 0.74 -14.65
CA GLU A 353 -3.51 2.11 -14.68
C GLU A 353 -3.07 2.86 -13.42
N THR A 354 -3.48 4.13 -13.28
CA THR A 354 -3.57 4.73 -11.94
C THR A 354 -4.36 3.81 -11.02
N SER A 355 -3.74 3.40 -9.92
CA SER A 355 -4.27 2.37 -9.05
C SER A 355 -4.38 2.88 -7.63
N ILE A 356 -5.51 2.57 -6.98
CA ILE A 356 -5.65 2.63 -5.53
C ILE A 356 -6.10 1.26 -5.02
N SER A 357 -5.38 0.72 -4.05
CA SER A 357 -5.69 -0.56 -3.41
C SER A 357 -5.53 -0.44 -1.90
N VAL A 358 -6.24 -1.28 -1.15
CA VAL A 358 -6.11 -1.39 0.31
C VAL A 358 -5.76 -2.83 0.66
N SER A 359 -4.73 -3.03 1.47
CA SER A 359 -4.36 -4.34 2.02
C SER A 359 -4.63 -4.36 3.52
N MET A 360 -5.11 -5.50 4.00
CA MET A 360 -5.34 -5.76 5.43
C MET A 360 -4.54 -6.98 5.81
N TRP A 361 -3.42 -6.74 6.49
CA TRP A 361 -2.55 -7.75 7.05
C TRP A 361 -3.06 -8.20 8.41
N PHE A 362 -3.26 -9.50 8.58
CA PHE A 362 -3.79 -10.10 9.80
C PHE A 362 -3.08 -11.42 10.12
#